data_AF-A0A437Q4S9-F1
#
_entry.id   AF-A0A437Q4S9-F1
#
_cell.length_a   1.000
_cell.length_b   1.000
_cell.length_c   1.000
_cell.angle_alpha   90.00
_cell.angle_beta   90.00
_cell.angle_gamma   90.00
#
_symmetry.space_group_name_H-M   'P 1'
#
loop_
_entity.id
_entity.type
_entity.pdbx_description
1 polymer ?
#
loop_
_entity_poly.entity_id
_entity_poly.type
_entity_poly.pdbx_seq_one_letter_code
_entity_poly.pdbx_strand_id
1 'polypeptide(L)'
;MAWTVGNQTLENADQVLRCYVATEDDAAEMAILRDIRDQLLSDIDSVQTPAEVNGLIYWLLRDHQINCEGESLDETAERLGDLDIEADEDRYTDLIFNLKMAIERLDDLMLDAM
;
A
#
# COMPACT_ATOMS: atom_id res chain seq x y z
N MET A 1 10.86 1.83 13.52
CA MET A 1 9.67 1.85 14.40
C MET A 1 9.34 0.40 14.77
N ALA A 2 8.60 0.16 15.85
CA ALA A 2 8.15 -1.19 16.18
C ALA A 2 6.67 -1.16 16.53
N TRP A 3 5.90 -2.09 15.98
CA TRP A 3 4.47 -2.25 16.21
C TRP A 3 4.19 -3.56 16.93
N THR A 4 3.08 -3.64 17.66
CA THR A 4 2.67 -4.86 18.34
C THR A 4 1.30 -5.29 17.83
N VAL A 5 1.22 -6.52 17.32
CA VAL A 5 -0.01 -7.13 16.81
C VAL A 5 -0.20 -8.46 17.54
N GLY A 6 -1.20 -8.53 18.42
CA GLY A 6 -1.37 -9.66 19.34
C GLY A 6 -0.13 -9.86 20.22
N ASN A 7 0.54 -11.01 20.07
CA ASN A 7 1.78 -11.36 20.77
C ASN A 7 3.04 -11.20 19.89
N GLN A 8 2.93 -10.56 18.72
CA GLN A 8 4.04 -10.36 17.80
C GLN A 8 4.52 -8.91 17.83
N THR A 9 5.84 -8.73 17.80
CA THR A 9 6.47 -7.42 17.57
C THR A 9 6.96 -7.38 16.13
N LEU A 10 6.55 -6.34 15.40
CA LEU A 10 6.87 -6.11 13.99
C LEU A 10 7.76 -4.87 13.88
N GLU A 11 8.88 -4.95 13.17
CA GLU A 11 9.91 -3.91 13.13
C GLU A 11 10.11 -3.30 11.74
N ASN A 12 9.56 -3.94 10.70
CA ASN A 12 9.69 -3.51 9.30
C ASN A 12 8.51 -3.95 8.44
N ALA A 13 8.46 -3.43 7.21
CA ALA A 13 7.37 -3.68 6.26
C ALA A 13 7.25 -5.16 5.87
N ASP A 14 8.35 -5.88 5.64
CA ASP A 14 8.33 -7.33 5.37
C ASP A 14 7.60 -8.11 6.49
N GLN A 15 7.94 -7.86 7.76
CA GLN A 15 7.26 -8.51 8.88
C GLN A 15 5.76 -8.19 8.95
N VAL A 16 5.38 -6.95 8.64
CA VAL A 16 3.97 -6.53 8.56
C VAL A 16 3.24 -7.28 7.45
N LEU A 17 3.82 -7.35 6.25
CA LEU A 17 3.22 -8.05 5.11
C LEU A 17 3.08 -9.55 5.37
N ARG A 18 4.06 -10.19 6.00
CA ARG A 18 3.94 -11.60 6.40
C ARG A 18 2.84 -11.82 7.43
N CYS A 19 2.72 -10.92 8.41
CA CYS A 19 1.67 -10.98 9.42
C CYS A 19 0.29 -10.82 8.76
N TYR A 20 0.15 -9.86 7.84
CA TYR A 20 -1.04 -9.67 7.01
C TYR A 20 -1.44 -10.94 6.25
N VAL A 21 -0.53 -11.54 5.49
CA VAL A 21 -0.82 -12.76 4.71
C VAL A 21 -1.25 -13.93 5.61
N ALA A 22 -0.78 -13.97 6.85
CA ALA A 22 -1.14 -15.01 7.82
C ALA A 22 -2.42 -14.72 8.61
N THR A 23 -2.98 -13.51 8.51
CA THR A 23 -4.14 -13.06 9.29
C THR A 23 -5.41 -13.13 8.46
N GLU A 24 -6.48 -13.69 9.01
CA GLU A 24 -7.80 -13.72 8.35
C GLU A 24 -8.39 -12.31 8.26
N ASP A 25 -9.15 -12.02 7.20
CA ASP A 25 -9.66 -10.66 6.93
C ASP A 25 -10.63 -10.13 8.01
N ASP A 26 -11.29 -11.04 8.74
CA ASP A 26 -12.24 -10.73 9.82
C ASP A 26 -11.60 -10.74 11.21
N ALA A 27 -10.31 -11.05 11.32
CA ALA A 27 -9.58 -11.00 12.58
C ALA A 27 -9.45 -9.57 13.12
N ALA A 28 -9.46 -9.41 14.45
CA ALA A 28 -9.34 -8.09 15.09
C ALA A 28 -7.98 -7.43 14.77
N GLU A 29 -6.95 -8.26 14.61
CA GLU A 29 -5.59 -7.89 14.23
C GLU A 29 -5.54 -7.21 12.86
N MET A 30 -6.46 -7.54 11.94
CA MET A 30 -6.47 -6.97 10.59
C MET A 30 -6.69 -5.45 10.61
N ALA A 31 -7.50 -4.95 11.55
CA ALA A 31 -7.69 -3.50 11.72
C ALA A 31 -6.40 -2.79 12.17
N ILE A 32 -5.63 -3.43 13.05
CA ILE A 32 -4.33 -2.90 13.52
C ILE A 32 -3.32 -2.95 12.38
N LEU A 33 -3.30 -4.04 11.62
CA LEU A 33 -2.43 -4.20 10.46
C LEU A 33 -2.70 -3.13 9.40
N ARG A 34 -3.97 -2.82 9.11
CA ARG A 34 -4.34 -1.72 8.20
C ARG A 34 -3.81 -0.37 8.66
N ASP A 35 -3.93 -0.05 9.95
CA ASP A 35 -3.39 1.20 10.51
C ASP A 35 -1.86 1.26 10.36
N ILE A 36 -1.15 0.14 10.58
CA ILE A 36 0.30 0.06 10.37
C ILE A 36 0.67 0.22 8.89
N ARG A 37 -0.09 -0.38 7.98
CA ARG A 37 0.09 -0.19 6.53
C ARG A 37 -0.03 1.28 6.16
N ASP A 38 -1.06 1.96 6.67
CA ASP A 38 -1.31 3.36 6.33
C ASP A 38 -0.20 4.28 6.89
N GLN A 39 0.36 3.95 8.06
CA GLN A 39 1.56 4.61 8.58
C GLN A 39 2.79 4.37 7.68
N LEU A 40 3.01 3.13 7.23
CA LEU A 40 4.11 2.79 6.33
C LEU A 40 3.98 3.48 4.96
N LEU A 41 2.77 3.59 4.42
CA LEU A 41 2.50 4.30 3.18
C LEU A 41 2.66 5.82 3.33
N SER A 42 2.34 6.36 4.50
CA SER A 42 2.59 7.78 4.81
C SER A 42 4.08 8.11 4.95
N ASP A 43 4.92 7.12 5.28
CA ASP A 43 6.38 7.21 5.38
C ASP A 43 7.05 6.21 4.41
N ILE A 44 6.61 6.23 3.15
CA ILE A 44 7.00 5.23 2.14
C ILE A 44 8.51 5.23 1.84
N ASP A 45 9.18 6.35 2.08
CA ASP A 45 10.64 6.49 1.96
C ASP A 45 11.39 5.55 2.92
N SER A 46 10.78 5.19 4.06
CA SER A 46 11.34 4.26 5.03
C SER A 46 11.31 2.79 4.56
N VAL A 47 10.50 2.48 3.55
CA VAL A 47 10.36 1.13 2.97
C VAL A 47 11.58 0.82 2.12
N GLN A 48 12.16 -0.36 2.30
CA GLN A 48 13.55 -0.63 1.88
C GLN A 48 13.65 -1.39 0.56
N THR A 49 12.57 -2.05 0.13
CA THR A 49 12.64 -2.92 -1.05
C THR A 49 11.43 -2.73 -1.98
N PRO A 50 11.61 -2.92 -3.30
CA PRO A 50 10.50 -2.87 -4.24
C PRO A 50 9.39 -3.88 -3.93
N ALA A 51 9.75 -5.04 -3.36
CA ALA A 51 8.79 -6.07 -2.97
C ALA A 51 7.87 -5.59 -1.83
N GLU A 52 8.42 -4.88 -0.84
CA GLU A 52 7.62 -4.32 0.25
C GLU A 52 6.69 -3.21 -0.25
N VAL A 53 7.19 -2.28 -1.08
CA VAL A 53 6.37 -1.20 -1.66
C VAL A 53 5.19 -1.78 -2.45
N ASN A 54 5.47 -2.74 -3.33
CA ASN A 54 4.43 -3.43 -4.09
C ASN A 54 3.43 -4.14 -3.16
N GLY A 55 3.92 -4.87 -2.15
CA GLY A 55 3.06 -5.59 -1.20
C GLY A 55 2.08 -4.67 -0.46
N LEU A 56 2.54 -3.50 -0.01
CA LEU A 56 1.70 -2.53 0.69
C LEU A 56 0.63 -1.94 -0.24
N ILE A 57 0.99 -1.60 -1.48
CA ILE A 57 0.06 -1.02 -2.46
C ILE A 57 -0.97 -2.04 -2.94
N TYR A 58 -0.57 -3.26 -3.26
CA TYR A 58 -1.54 -4.29 -3.68
C TYR A 58 -2.51 -4.63 -2.55
N TRP A 59 -2.06 -4.60 -1.30
CA TRP A 59 -2.96 -4.72 -0.16
C TRP A 59 -3.92 -3.52 -0.06
N LEU A 60 -3.43 -2.28 -0.20
CA LEU A 60 -4.30 -1.09 -0.20
C LEU A 60 -5.38 -1.20 -1.30
N LEU A 61 -4.98 -1.54 -2.53
CA LEU A 61 -5.90 -1.71 -3.65
C LEU A 61 -6.95 -2.80 -3.38
N ARG A 62 -6.54 -3.94 -2.81
CA ARG A 62 -7.43 -5.03 -2.40
C ARG A 62 -8.47 -4.56 -1.38
N ASP A 63 -8.06 -3.81 -0.37
CA ASP A 63 -8.97 -3.29 0.66
C ASP A 63 -9.99 -2.29 0.09
N HIS A 64 -9.60 -1.52 -0.94
CA HIS A 64 -10.49 -0.64 -1.69
C HIS A 64 -11.28 -1.34 -2.81
N GLN A 65 -11.15 -2.66 -2.94
CA GLN A 65 -11.77 -3.47 -4.00
C GLN A 65 -11.42 -3.00 -5.42
N ILE A 66 -10.23 -2.42 -5.60
CA ILE A 66 -9.70 -2.03 -6.90
C ILE A 66 -8.92 -3.19 -7.49
N ASN A 67 -9.35 -3.65 -8.66
CA ASN A 67 -8.55 -4.55 -9.48
C ASN A 67 -7.65 -3.71 -10.40
N CYS A 68 -6.37 -4.07 -10.47
CA CYS A 68 -5.37 -3.49 -11.35
C CYS A 68 -4.68 -4.56 -12.22
N GLU A 69 -5.26 -5.77 -12.33
CA GLU A 69 -4.73 -6.83 -13.18
C GLU A 69 -4.65 -6.39 -14.65
N GLY A 70 -3.44 -6.43 -15.20
CA GLY A 70 -3.17 -6.01 -16.58
C GLY A 70 -2.91 -4.51 -16.74
N GLU A 71 -2.92 -3.74 -15.64
CA GLU A 71 -2.59 -2.33 -15.58
C GLU A 71 -1.32 -2.12 -14.74
N SER A 72 -0.53 -1.12 -15.11
CA SER A 72 0.48 -0.54 -14.21
C SER A 72 -0.19 0.26 -13.09
N LEU A 73 0.58 0.55 -12.02
CA LEU A 73 0.10 1.43 -10.94
C LEU A 73 -0.23 2.85 -11.46
N ASP A 74 0.50 3.32 -12.48
CA ASP A 74 0.30 4.62 -13.09
C ASP A 74 -1.02 4.65 -13.89
N GLU A 75 -1.24 3.66 -14.76
CA GLU A 75 -2.51 3.48 -15.49
C GLU A 75 -3.70 3.32 -14.52
N THR A 76 -3.50 2.60 -13.40
CA THR A 76 -4.51 2.46 -12.35
C THR A 76 -4.83 3.82 -11.73
N ALA A 77 -3.83 4.64 -11.41
CA ALA A 77 -4.02 5.96 -10.84
C ALA A 77 -4.73 6.92 -11.81
N GLU A 78 -4.37 6.89 -13.10
CA GLU A 78 -5.06 7.65 -14.15
C GLU A 78 -6.53 7.25 -14.26
N ARG A 79 -6.81 5.94 -14.35
CA ARG A 79 -8.18 5.43 -14.43
C ARG A 79 -9.03 5.83 -13.22
N LEU A 80 -8.47 5.82 -12.02
CA LEU A 80 -9.19 6.25 -10.81
C LEU A 80 -9.48 7.75 -10.85
N GLY A 81 -8.56 8.57 -11.37
CA GLY A 81 -8.76 10.00 -11.55
C GLY A 81 -9.87 10.31 -12.58
N ASP A 82 -9.92 9.56 -13.68
CA ASP A 82 -11.00 9.68 -14.67
C ASP A 82 -12.37 9.39 -14.04
N LEU A 83 -12.47 8.33 -13.22
CA LEU A 83 -13.72 7.99 -12.52
C LEU A 83 -14.18 9.08 -11.55
N ASP A 84 -13.25 9.71 -10.81
CA ASP A 84 -13.54 10.83 -9.91
C ASP A 84 -14.07 12.04 -10.71
N ILE A 85 -13.45 12.36 -11.85
CA ILE A 85 -13.90 13.44 -12.76
C ILE A 85 -15.28 13.13 -13.36
N GLU A 86 -15.52 11.91 -13.83
CA GLU A 86 -16.79 11.49 -14.41
C GLU A 86 -17.93 11.53 -13.39
N ALA A 87 -17.64 11.24 -12.13
CA ALA A 87 -18.61 11.25 -11.03
C ALA A 87 -18.79 12.63 -10.37
N ASP A 88 -17.89 13.59 -10.62
CA ASP A 88 -17.79 14.85 -9.85
C ASP A 88 -17.61 14.57 -8.35
N GLU A 89 -16.78 13.57 -8.03
CA GLU A 89 -16.47 13.10 -6.68
C GLU A 89 -14.95 13.01 -6.47
N ASP A 90 -14.46 13.24 -5.25
CA ASP A 90 -13.05 13.08 -4.89
C ASP A 90 -12.81 11.74 -4.17
N ARG A 91 -13.45 10.66 -4.64
CA ARG A 91 -13.51 9.38 -3.91
C ARG A 91 -12.16 8.67 -3.80
N TYR A 92 -11.31 8.80 -4.83
CA TYR A 92 -10.05 8.05 -4.92
C TYR A 92 -8.82 8.94 -4.71
N THR A 93 -8.99 10.21 -4.35
CA THR A 93 -7.88 11.16 -4.22
C THR A 93 -6.74 10.64 -3.33
N ASP A 94 -7.06 10.11 -2.14
CA ASP A 94 -6.05 9.54 -1.22
C ASP A 94 -5.39 8.29 -1.81
N LEU A 95 -6.14 7.45 -2.51
CA LEU A 95 -5.63 6.24 -3.13
C LEU A 95 -4.67 6.58 -4.29
N ILE A 96 -5.05 7.53 -5.14
CA ILE A 96 -4.23 8.06 -6.24
C ILE A 96 -2.94 8.66 -5.69
N PHE A 97 -3.00 9.41 -4.60
CA PHE A 97 -1.82 9.96 -3.96
C PHE A 97 -0.86 8.85 -3.50
N ASN A 98 -1.36 7.83 -2.80
CA ASN A 98 -0.54 6.70 -2.36
C ASN A 98 0.07 5.91 -3.54
N LEU A 99 -0.67 5.74 -4.64
CA LEU A 99 -0.15 5.10 -5.85
C LEU A 99 1.03 5.88 -6.43
N LYS A 100 0.92 7.20 -6.54
CA LYS A 100 2.00 8.06 -7.06
C LYS A 100 3.24 8.03 -6.16
N MET A 101 3.05 8.15 -4.86
CA MET A 101 4.15 8.05 -3.88
C MET A 101 4.88 6.71 -3.98
N ALA A 102 4.14 5.62 -4.21
CA ALA A 102 4.74 4.31 -4.39
C ALA A 102 5.50 4.17 -5.71
N ILE A 103 4.99 4.73 -6.81
CA ILE A 103 5.70 4.75 -8.10
C ILE A 103 7.02 5.48 -7.96
N GLU A 104 7.01 6.69 -7.39
CA GLU A 104 8.24 7.46 -7.13
C GLU A 104 9.23 6.66 -6.28
N ARG A 105 8.76 6.02 -5.21
CA ARG A 105 9.63 5.19 -4.35
C ARG A 105 10.20 3.98 -5.07
N LEU A 106 9.44 3.33 -5.95
CA LEU A 106 9.91 2.21 -6.76
C LEU A 106 11.01 2.66 -7.72
N ASP A 107 10.83 3.80 -8.37
CA ASP A 107 11.83 4.38 -9.27
C ASP A 107 13.13 4.70 -8.53
N ASP A 108 13.04 5.32 -7.33
CA ASP A 108 14.20 5.60 -6.47
C ASP A 108 14.96 4.33 -6.09
N LEU A 109 14.24 3.29 -5.65
CA LEU A 109 14.85 2.01 -5.28
C LEU A 109 15.49 1.28 -6.47
N MET A 110 14.94 1.45 -7.68
CA MET A 110 15.52 0.91 -8.91
C MET A 110 16.77 1.67 -9.33
N LEU A 111 16.80 2.99 -9.15
CA LEU A 111 17.97 3.83 -9.42
C LEU A 111 19.12 3.54 -8.45
N ASP A 112 18.83 3.36 -7.16
CA ASP A 112 19.82 3.02 -6.13
C ASP A 112 20.45 1.63 -6.32
N ALA A 113 19.77 0.74 -7.05
CA ALA A 113 20.25 -0.62 -7.33
C ALA A 113 21.23 -0.70 -8.52
N MET A 114 21.50 0.42 -9.21
CA MET A 114 22.39 0.52 -10.38
C MET A 114 23.81 0.96 -10.01
#